data_AF-K1ZYW5-F1
#
_entry.id   AF-K1ZYW5-F1
#
_cell.length_a   1.000
_cell.length_b   1.000
_cell.length_c   1.000
_cell.angle_alpha   90.00
_cell.angle_beta   90.00
_cell.angle_gamma   90.00
#
_symmetry.space_group_name_H-M   'P 1'
#
loop_
_entity.id
_entity.type
_entity.pdbx_description
1 polymer ?
#
loop_
_entity_poly.entity_id
_entity_poly.type
_entity_poly.pdbx_seq_one_letter_code
_entity_poly.pdbx_strand_id
1 'polypeptide(L)'
;MRGLTAGGVSDPVVLDDRVVIYQMQEQKQELTSEKPAIVVDYAEYLVPDDGKSAAVVRAKVDTCDDLYGVAKGQPAEMLTRQTLPLGQIPANIAAALALLDAGESSTATTRGGWRVFLMLCRRGAALAEQPTRDEVRLQLTNQQLGTMAEIYLEELRSEAIIVTP
;
A
#
# COMPACT_ATOMS: atom_id res chain seq x y z
N MET A 1 -20.51 -4.82 28.75
CA MET A 1 -20.40 -3.40 28.33
C MET A 1 -21.06 -3.07 26.98
N ARG A 2 -21.34 -4.03 26.08
CA ARG A 2 -21.93 -3.81 24.74
C ARG A 2 -23.36 -3.21 24.67
N GLY A 3 -23.89 -2.67 25.77
CA GLY A 3 -25.26 -2.12 25.85
C GLY A 3 -25.38 -0.81 26.64
N LEU A 4 -24.27 -0.21 27.10
CA LEU A 4 -24.31 1.08 27.79
C LEU A 4 -24.32 2.22 26.76
N THR A 5 -25.34 3.07 26.77
CA THR A 5 -25.37 4.30 25.98
C THR A 5 -24.34 5.31 26.49
N ALA A 6 -24.00 6.33 25.68
CA ALA A 6 -23.19 7.46 26.14
C ALA A 6 -23.78 8.08 27.43
N GLY A 7 -22.91 8.41 28.38
CA GLY A 7 -23.23 8.80 29.76
C GLY A 7 -23.55 7.63 30.72
N GLY A 8 -23.81 6.43 30.22
CA GLY A 8 -24.20 5.27 31.01
C GLY A 8 -23.07 4.71 31.88
N VAL A 9 -23.41 4.24 33.08
CA VAL A 9 -22.47 3.67 34.05
C VAL A 9 -22.67 2.15 34.13
N SER A 10 -21.58 1.38 34.17
CA SER A 10 -21.64 -0.07 34.31
C SER A 10 -22.04 -0.49 35.72
N ASP A 11 -22.54 -1.72 35.85
CA ASP A 11 -22.57 -2.37 37.16
C ASP A 11 -21.14 -2.49 37.73
N PRO A 12 -20.98 -2.49 39.07
CA PRO A 12 -19.67 -2.66 39.69
C PRO A 12 -19.04 -4.01 39.32
N VAL A 13 -17.85 -3.95 38.73
CA VAL A 13 -17.03 -5.13 38.45
C VAL A 13 -16.13 -5.37 39.66
N VAL A 14 -16.43 -6.42 40.42
CA VAL A 14 -15.62 -6.82 41.57
C VAL A 14 -14.47 -7.70 41.08
N LEU A 15 -13.25 -7.27 41.40
CA LEU A 15 -12.00 -8.01 41.24
C LEU A 15 -11.50 -8.37 42.65
N ASP A 16 -10.54 -9.29 42.73
CA ASP A 16 -10.09 -9.85 44.02
C ASP A 16 -9.60 -8.80 45.03
N ASP A 17 -9.05 -7.67 44.56
CA ASP A 17 -8.48 -6.61 45.40
C ASP A 17 -9.20 -5.26 45.28
N ARG A 18 -10.21 -5.13 44.40
CA ARG A 18 -10.84 -3.83 44.09
C ARG A 18 -12.20 -3.96 43.44
N VAL A 19 -12.95 -2.86 43.46
CA VAL A 19 -14.19 -2.71 42.70
C VAL A 19 -13.99 -1.60 41.66
N VAL A 20 -14.34 -1.89 40.40
CA VAL A 20 -14.21 -0.95 39.28
C VAL A 20 -15.58 -0.65 38.68
N ILE A 21 -15.84 0.63 38.45
CA ILE A 21 -17.06 1.12 37.78
C ILE A 21 -16.60 1.89 36.54
N TYR A 22 -17.21 1.60 35.39
CA TYR A 22 -16.88 2.24 34.12
C TYR A 22 -18.03 3.15 33.68
N GLN A 23 -17.71 4.39 33.28
CA GLN A 23 -18.67 5.28 32.61
C GLN A 23 -18.38 5.33 31.12
N MET A 24 -19.39 5.03 30.30
CA MET A 24 -19.35 5.19 28.86
C MET A 24 -19.42 6.69 28.54
N GLN A 25 -18.33 7.31 28.11
CA GLN A 25 -18.35 8.74 27.78
C GLN A 25 -19.06 9.00 26.45
N GLU A 26 -18.61 8.32 25.40
CA GLU A 26 -19.14 8.46 24.05
C GLU A 26 -19.16 7.09 23.37
N GLN A 27 -20.15 6.87 22.49
CA GLN A 27 -20.12 5.78 21.54
C GLN A 27 -19.84 6.35 20.16
N LYS A 28 -18.62 6.13 19.67
CA LYS A 28 -18.27 6.45 18.29
C LYS A 28 -18.51 5.24 17.42
N GLN A 29 -19.35 5.39 16.41
CA GLN A 29 -19.46 4.40 15.35
C GLN A 29 -18.46 4.79 14.26
N GLU A 30 -17.33 4.11 14.22
CA GLU A 30 -16.41 4.27 13.10
C GLU A 30 -16.99 3.53 11.91
N LEU A 31 -17.42 4.30 10.91
CA LEU A 31 -17.65 3.76 9.58
C LEU A 31 -16.31 3.20 9.12
N THR A 32 -16.20 1.88 9.05
CA THR A 32 -15.05 1.26 8.39
C THR A 32 -15.02 1.82 6.97
N SER A 33 -13.94 2.50 6.61
CA SER A 33 -13.74 2.97 5.23
C SER A 33 -14.03 1.82 4.27
N GLU A 34 -14.73 2.11 3.18
CA GLU A 34 -14.85 1.17 2.07
C GLU A 34 -13.44 0.70 1.70
N LYS A 35 -13.27 -0.62 1.50
CA LYS A 35 -11.94 -1.16 1.20
C LYS A 35 -11.41 -0.42 -0.03
N PRO A 36 -10.20 0.18 0.05
CA PRO A 36 -9.64 0.92 -1.07
C PRO A 36 -9.63 0.05 -2.31
N ALA A 37 -10.03 0.62 -3.44
CA ALA A 37 -10.09 -0.11 -4.68
C ALA A 37 -8.67 -0.55 -5.07
N ILE A 38 -8.44 -1.87 -5.16
CA ILE A 38 -7.14 -2.38 -5.59
C ILE A 38 -6.98 -2.09 -7.09
N VAL A 39 -6.00 -1.27 -7.40
CA VAL A 39 -5.56 -0.97 -8.75
C VAL A 39 -4.31 -1.75 -9.09
N VAL A 40 -4.17 -2.06 -10.36
CA VAL A 40 -3.00 -2.69 -10.95
C VAL A 40 -2.48 -1.80 -12.05
N ASP A 41 -1.21 -1.45 -11.97
CA ASP A 41 -0.47 -0.77 -13.02
C ASP A 41 0.42 -1.80 -13.70
N TYR A 42 0.30 -1.91 -15.00
CA TYR A 42 1.04 -2.88 -15.80
C TYR A 42 1.38 -2.29 -17.17
N ALA A 43 2.44 -2.82 -17.77
CA ALA A 43 2.89 -2.46 -19.10
C ALA A 43 2.85 -3.67 -20.02
N GLU A 44 2.38 -3.43 -21.25
CA GLU A 44 2.41 -4.37 -22.37
C GLU A 44 3.38 -3.82 -23.41
N TYR A 45 4.44 -4.56 -23.70
CA TYR A 45 5.38 -4.23 -24.76
C TYR A 45 5.37 -5.33 -25.83
N LEU A 46 5.12 -4.96 -27.09
CA LEU A 46 5.06 -5.90 -28.20
C LEU A 46 6.47 -6.21 -28.69
N VAL A 47 6.80 -7.50 -28.75
CA VAL A 47 8.07 -8.00 -29.28
C VAL A 47 7.83 -9.10 -30.32
N PRO A 48 8.78 -9.31 -31.26
CA PRO A 48 8.70 -10.43 -32.19
C PRO A 48 8.51 -11.77 -31.46
N ASP A 49 7.67 -12.64 -32.02
CA ASP A 49 7.38 -13.97 -31.45
C ASP A 49 8.47 -15.01 -31.85
N ASP A 50 9.72 -14.71 -31.51
CA ASP A 50 10.91 -15.49 -31.89
C ASP A 50 11.60 -16.18 -30.69
N GLY A 51 11.01 -16.04 -29.50
CA GLY A 51 11.54 -16.57 -28.24
C GLY A 51 12.79 -15.87 -27.69
N LYS A 52 13.44 -14.99 -28.46
CA LYS A 52 14.68 -14.28 -28.06
C LYS A 52 14.43 -12.83 -27.71
N SER A 53 13.57 -12.16 -28.47
CA SER A 53 13.31 -10.73 -28.36
C SER A 53 12.80 -10.36 -26.96
N ALA A 54 11.93 -11.16 -26.37
CA ALA A 54 11.45 -10.95 -25.00
C ALA A 54 12.56 -11.07 -23.94
N ALA A 55 13.50 -12.02 -24.10
CA ALA A 55 14.62 -12.18 -23.18
C ALA A 55 15.60 -11.00 -23.27
N VAL A 56 15.79 -10.45 -24.48
CA VAL A 56 16.60 -9.23 -24.68
C VAL A 56 15.99 -8.03 -23.96
N VAL A 57 14.66 -7.89 -23.99
CA VAL A 57 13.97 -6.84 -23.22
C VAL A 57 14.16 -7.08 -21.73
N ARG A 58 13.90 -8.31 -21.25
CA ARG A 58 14.03 -8.64 -19.81
C ARG A 58 15.41 -8.32 -19.23
N ALA A 59 16.46 -8.53 -20.02
CA ALA A 59 17.83 -8.25 -19.61
C ALA A 59 18.19 -6.75 -19.53
N LYS A 60 17.31 -5.86 -20.03
CA LYS A 60 17.53 -4.41 -20.09
C LYS A 60 16.61 -3.60 -19.18
N VAL A 61 15.60 -4.24 -18.59
CA VAL A 61 14.56 -3.56 -17.83
C VAL A 61 14.43 -4.19 -16.45
N ASP A 62 14.45 -3.32 -15.44
CA ASP A 62 14.20 -3.68 -14.04
C ASP A 62 12.86 -3.10 -13.57
N THR A 63 12.47 -1.95 -14.13
CA THR A 63 11.22 -1.25 -13.86
C THR A 63 10.43 -1.01 -15.14
N CYS A 64 9.12 -0.75 -15.00
CA CYS A 64 8.29 -0.42 -16.15
C CYS A 64 8.71 0.87 -16.86
N ASP A 65 9.40 1.79 -16.18
CA ASP A 65 9.86 3.04 -16.79
C ASP A 65 11.02 2.79 -17.78
N ASP A 66 11.82 1.74 -17.56
CA ASP A 66 12.91 1.36 -18.48
C ASP A 66 12.38 0.93 -19.86
N LEU A 67 11.13 0.45 -19.93
CA LEU A 67 10.48 0.11 -21.19
C LEU A 67 10.32 1.33 -22.11
N TYR A 68 10.20 2.55 -21.57
CA TYR A 68 10.20 3.76 -22.41
C TYR A 68 11.56 3.98 -23.08
N GLY A 69 12.66 3.62 -22.42
CA GLY A 69 14.00 3.63 -23.01
C GLY A 69 14.13 2.61 -24.14
N VAL A 70 13.60 1.40 -23.94
CA VAL A 70 13.59 0.33 -24.95
C VAL A 70 12.70 0.67 -26.15
N ALA A 71 11.53 1.23 -25.91
CA ALA A 71 10.56 1.61 -26.94
C ALA A 71 10.89 2.94 -27.64
N LYS A 72 11.96 3.63 -27.23
CA LYS A 72 12.32 4.95 -27.77
C LYS A 72 12.51 4.90 -29.29
N GLY A 73 11.79 5.75 -30.01
CA GLY A 73 11.85 5.85 -31.47
C GLY A 73 11.00 4.80 -32.21
N GLN A 74 10.26 3.97 -31.50
CA GLN A 74 9.27 3.05 -32.07
C GLN A 74 7.87 3.68 -32.09
N PRO A 75 6.92 3.11 -32.85
CA PRO A 75 5.52 3.54 -32.81
C PRO A 75 4.95 3.44 -31.38
N ALA A 76 4.06 4.37 -31.02
CA ALA A 76 3.49 4.45 -29.67
C ALA A 76 2.68 3.20 -29.31
N GLU A 77 2.15 2.50 -30.31
CA GLU A 77 1.36 1.28 -30.18
C GLU A 77 2.19 0.08 -29.68
N MET A 78 3.53 0.15 -29.76
CA MET A 78 4.40 -0.92 -29.29
C MET A 78 4.43 -1.03 -27.77
N LEU A 79 4.22 0.08 -27.04
CA LEU A 79 4.25 0.13 -25.59
C LEU A 79 2.97 0.75 -25.06
N THR A 80 2.17 -0.03 -24.35
CA THR A 80 0.98 0.46 -23.65
C THR A 80 1.15 0.25 -22.16
N ARG A 81 0.93 1.29 -21.35
CA ARG A 81 0.88 1.19 -19.89
C ARG A 81 -0.46 1.66 -19.38
N GLN A 82 -1.07 0.89 -18.50
CA GLN A 82 -2.41 1.16 -17.98
C GLN A 82 -2.43 0.93 -16.47
N THR A 83 -3.18 1.78 -15.77
CA THR A 83 -3.56 1.56 -14.38
C THR A 83 -5.07 1.36 -14.33
N LEU A 84 -5.50 0.15 -13.99
CA LEU A 84 -6.91 -0.24 -13.95
C LEU A 84 -7.27 -0.88 -12.62
N PRO A 85 -8.52 -0.73 -12.14
CA PRO A 85 -9.05 -1.58 -11.08
C PRO A 85 -8.95 -3.06 -11.47
N LEU A 86 -8.65 -3.95 -10.52
CA LEU A 86 -8.47 -5.37 -10.80
C LEU A 86 -9.64 -5.99 -11.59
N GLY A 87 -10.87 -5.57 -11.31
CA GLY A 87 -12.08 -6.05 -12.01
C GLY A 87 -12.27 -5.55 -13.43
N GLN A 88 -11.46 -4.58 -13.90
CA GLN A 88 -11.50 -4.04 -15.26
C GLN A 88 -10.39 -4.60 -16.16
N ILE A 89 -9.49 -5.43 -15.61
CA ILE A 89 -8.38 -6.02 -16.37
C ILE A 89 -8.92 -7.23 -17.15
N PRO A 90 -8.58 -7.38 -18.46
CA PRO A 90 -8.95 -8.56 -19.24
C PRO A 90 -8.48 -9.86 -18.58
N ALA A 91 -9.33 -10.90 -18.57
CA ALA A 91 -9.09 -12.13 -17.80
C ALA A 91 -7.75 -12.84 -18.17
N ASN A 92 -7.37 -12.84 -19.44
CA ASN A 92 -6.10 -13.41 -19.91
C ASN A 92 -4.87 -12.66 -19.36
N ILE A 93 -4.98 -11.33 -19.24
CA ILE A 93 -3.93 -10.48 -18.67
C ILE A 93 -3.92 -10.63 -17.14
N ALA A 94 -5.09 -10.61 -16.50
CA ALA A 94 -5.23 -10.77 -15.06
C ALA A 94 -4.63 -12.09 -14.55
N ALA A 95 -4.85 -13.20 -15.26
CA ALA A 95 -4.27 -14.50 -14.90
C ALA A 95 -2.74 -14.49 -14.97
N ALA A 96 -2.16 -13.86 -15.98
CA ALA A 96 -0.71 -13.72 -16.10
C ALA A 96 -0.14 -12.79 -15.03
N LEU A 97 -0.77 -11.64 -14.77
CA LEU A 97 -0.35 -10.69 -13.74
C LEU A 97 -0.45 -11.28 -12.33
N ALA A 98 -1.41 -12.18 -12.07
CA ALA A 98 -1.61 -12.79 -10.74
C ALA A 98 -0.38 -13.56 -10.24
N LEU A 99 0.45 -14.07 -11.16
CA LEU A 99 1.67 -14.83 -10.85
C LEU A 99 2.92 -13.95 -10.72
N LEU A 100 2.80 -12.64 -10.98
CA LEU A 100 3.93 -11.71 -11.00
C LEU A 100 3.98 -10.87 -9.73
N ASP A 101 5.19 -10.63 -9.27
CA ASP A 101 5.53 -9.54 -8.35
C ASP A 101 5.88 -8.25 -9.11
N ALA A 102 5.94 -7.13 -8.39
CA ALA A 102 6.29 -5.84 -9.00
C ALA A 102 7.72 -5.87 -9.57
N GLY A 103 7.86 -5.47 -10.83
CA GLY A 103 9.11 -5.59 -11.59
C GLY A 103 9.28 -6.92 -12.34
N GLU A 104 8.38 -7.89 -12.13
CA GLU A 104 8.41 -9.14 -12.88
C GLU A 104 7.63 -9.05 -14.19
N SER A 105 7.97 -9.95 -15.12
CA SER A 105 7.39 -10.00 -16.45
C SER A 105 6.98 -11.40 -16.88
N SER A 106 5.88 -11.50 -17.61
CA SER A 106 5.40 -12.69 -18.29
C SER A 106 5.44 -12.52 -19.81
N THR A 107 5.68 -13.63 -20.50
CA THR A 107 5.63 -13.73 -21.96
C THR A 107 4.62 -14.81 -22.39
N ALA A 108 3.61 -15.07 -21.57
CA ALA A 108 2.62 -16.12 -21.83
C ALA A 108 1.56 -15.73 -22.87
N THR A 109 1.43 -14.44 -23.19
CA THR A 109 0.39 -13.91 -24.07
C THR A 109 0.95 -13.51 -25.43
N THR A 110 0.20 -13.80 -26.49
CA THR A 110 0.47 -13.33 -27.86
C THR A 110 -0.74 -12.57 -28.42
N ARG A 111 -0.51 -11.64 -29.35
CA ARG A 111 -1.55 -10.81 -29.98
C ARG A 111 -1.16 -10.48 -31.41
N GLY A 112 -1.97 -10.91 -32.39
CA GLY A 112 -1.77 -10.54 -33.80
C GLY A 112 -0.38 -10.90 -34.36
N GLY A 113 0.19 -12.04 -33.94
CA GLY A 113 1.53 -12.49 -34.35
C GLY A 113 2.68 -11.89 -33.53
N TRP A 114 2.39 -11.00 -32.58
CA TRP A 114 3.36 -10.46 -31.64
C TRP A 114 3.33 -11.20 -30.32
N ARG A 115 4.48 -11.29 -29.66
CA ARG A 115 4.59 -11.70 -28.28
C ARG A 115 4.38 -10.48 -27.39
N VAL A 116 3.54 -10.60 -26.37
CA VAL A 116 3.34 -9.55 -25.38
C VAL A 116 4.31 -9.78 -24.24
N PHE A 117 5.27 -8.88 -24.08
CA PHE A 117 6.06 -8.75 -22.87
C PHE A 117 5.23 -7.97 -21.84
N LEU A 118 4.59 -8.69 -20.94
CA LEU A 118 3.69 -8.14 -19.93
C LEU A 118 4.45 -7.97 -18.62
N MET A 119 4.53 -6.77 -18.08
CA MET A 119 5.27 -6.46 -16.85
C MET A 119 4.34 -5.87 -15.80
N LEU A 120 4.42 -6.36 -14.55
CA LEU A 120 3.68 -5.78 -13.43
C LEU A 120 4.48 -4.62 -12.84
N CYS A 121 3.91 -3.41 -12.87
CA CYS A 121 4.58 -2.21 -12.36
C CYS A 121 4.30 -2.00 -10.87
N ARG A 122 3.02 -2.10 -10.48
CA ARG A 122 2.58 -2.03 -9.08
C ARG A 122 1.18 -2.64 -8.93
N ARG A 123 0.90 -3.10 -7.72
CA ARG A 123 -0.43 -3.53 -7.26
C ARG A 123 -0.69 -2.93 -5.87
N GLY A 124 -1.84 -2.32 -5.66
CA GLY A 124 -2.19 -1.77 -4.35
C GLY A 124 -3.36 -0.81 -4.39
N ALA A 125 -3.56 -0.08 -3.29
CA ALA A 125 -4.58 0.99 -3.21
C ALA A 125 -4.35 2.05 -4.30
N ALA A 126 -5.44 2.69 -4.73
CA ALA A 126 -5.36 3.79 -5.69
C ALA A 126 -4.43 4.89 -5.16
N LEU A 127 -3.69 5.56 -6.05
CA LEU A 127 -2.75 6.61 -5.64
C LEU A 127 -3.44 7.75 -4.85
N ALA A 128 -4.70 8.06 -5.18
CA ALA A 128 -5.50 9.05 -4.47
C ALA A 128 -5.83 8.66 -3.03
N GLU A 129 -5.74 7.37 -2.69
CA GLU A 129 -6.00 6.86 -1.34
C GLU A 129 -4.69 6.66 -0.54
N GLN A 130 -3.53 6.85 -1.17
CA GLN A 130 -2.24 6.76 -0.49
C GLN A 130 -1.83 8.13 0.05
N PRO A 131 -1.25 8.19 1.26
CA PRO A 131 -0.73 9.44 1.78
C PRO A 131 0.37 9.96 0.86
N THR A 132 0.33 11.27 0.62
CA THR A 132 1.35 11.97 -0.15
C THR A 132 2.69 11.92 0.58
N ARG A 133 3.79 12.14 -0.16
CA ARG A 133 5.13 12.18 0.44
C ARG A 133 5.24 13.22 1.56
N ASP A 134 4.53 14.34 1.42
CA ASP A 134 4.56 15.42 2.40
C ASP A 134 3.79 15.06 3.67
N GLU A 135 2.65 14.37 3.54
CA GLU A 135 1.89 13.84 4.69
C GLU A 135 2.69 12.78 5.45
N VAL A 136 3.30 11.83 4.73
CA VAL A 136 4.17 10.81 5.35
C VAL A 136 5.35 11.48 6.05
N ARG A 137 5.97 12.50 5.43
CA ARG A 137 7.06 13.25 6.04
C ARG A 137 6.62 13.91 7.35
N LEU A 138 5.49 14.61 7.32
CA LEU A 138 4.95 15.28 8.51
C LEU A 138 4.65 14.28 9.63
N GLN A 139 4.04 13.14 9.29
CA GLN A 139 3.76 12.07 10.25
C GLN A 139 5.04 11.53 10.90
N LEU A 140 6.07 11.23 10.10
CA LEU A 140 7.35 10.75 10.61
C LEU A 140 8.05 11.82 11.46
N THR A 141 8.00 13.09 11.07
CA THR A 141 8.54 14.19 11.87
C THR A 141 7.85 14.29 13.23
N ASN A 142 6.53 14.19 13.28
CA ASN A 142 5.79 14.21 14.54
C ASN A 142 6.12 13.00 15.43
N GLN A 143 6.30 11.81 14.84
CA GLN A 143 6.74 10.61 15.57
C GLN A 143 8.13 10.83 16.19
N GLN A 144 9.08 11.37 15.41
CA GLN A 144 10.43 11.67 15.90
C GLN A 144 10.40 12.70 17.03
N LEU A 145 9.63 13.79 16.89
CA LEU A 145 9.47 14.81 17.93
C LEU A 145 8.88 14.21 19.22
N GLY A 146 7.89 13.33 19.11
CA GLY A 146 7.32 12.62 20.25
C GLY A 146 8.37 11.78 20.98
N THR A 147 9.13 10.96 20.25
CA THR A 147 10.21 10.14 20.84
C THR A 147 11.30 11.00 21.48
N MET A 148 11.70 12.11 20.85
CA MET A 148 12.68 13.03 21.43
C MET A 148 12.17 13.68 22.73
N ALA A 149 10.89 14.07 22.77
CA ALA A 149 10.28 14.63 23.96
C ALA A 149 10.20 13.60 25.10
N GLU A 150 9.85 12.35 24.79
CA GLU A 150 9.84 11.25 25.78
C GLU A 150 11.23 11.02 26.37
N ILE A 151 12.27 10.91 25.52
CA ILE A 151 13.65 10.75 25.96
C ILE A 151 14.07 11.92 26.86
N TYR A 152 13.76 13.15 26.44
CA TYR A 152 14.12 14.34 27.22
C TYR A 152 13.43 14.40 28.59
N LEU A 153 12.17 13.97 28.69
CA LEU A 153 11.48 13.88 29.97
C LEU A 153 12.07 12.79 30.87
N GLU A 154 12.52 11.68 30.31
CA GLU A 154 13.23 10.64 31.08
C GLU A 154 14.59 11.12 31.58
N GLU A 155 15.34 11.87 30.77
CA GLU A 155 16.57 12.53 31.21
C GLU A 155 16.29 13.45 32.41
N LEU A 156 15.31 14.36 32.28
CA LEU A 156 14.91 15.25 33.37
C LEU A 156 14.46 14.51 34.63
N ARG A 157 13.74 13.38 34.49
CA ARG A 157 13.33 12.54 35.63
C ARG A 157 14.54 11.89 36.31
N SER A 158 15.53 11.43 35.54
CA SER A 158 16.73 10.80 36.08
C SER A 158 17.58 11.76 36.91
N GLU A 159 17.56 13.05 36.56
CA GLU A 159 18.30 14.11 37.25
C GLU A 159 17.50 14.75 38.42
N ALA A 160 16.19 14.52 38.49
CA ALA A 160 15.33 15.14 39.48
C ALA A 160 15.43 14.45 40.86
N ILE A 161 15.40 15.25 41.93
CA ILE A 161 15.17 14.77 43.29
C ILE A 161 13.65 14.69 43.51
N ILE A 162 13.10 13.47 43.50
CA ILE A 162 11.67 13.22 43.69
C ILE A 162 11.40 12.93 45.18
N VAL A 163 10.69 13.83 45.87
CA VAL A 163 10.28 13.65 47.28
C VAL A 163 8.80 13.29 47.32
N THR A 164 8.46 12.13 47.86
CA THR A 164 7.06 11.74 48.15
C THR A 164 6.59 12.36 49.46
N PRO A 165 5.35 12.88 49.53
CA PRO A 165 4.77 13.42 50.76
C PRO A 165 4.52 12.35 51.83
#